data_AF-A0AB33EKR6-F1
#
_entry.id   AF-A0AB33EKR6-F1
#
_cell.length_a   1.000
_cell.length_b   1.000
_cell.length_c   1.000
_cell.angle_alpha   90.00
_cell.angle_beta   90.00
_cell.angle_gamma   90.00
#
_symmetry.space_group_name_H-M   'P 1'
#
loop_
_entity.id
_entity.type
_entity.pdbx_description
1 polymer ?
#
loop_
_entity_poly.entity_id
_entity_poly.type
_entity_poly.pdbx_seq_one_letter_code
_entity_poly.pdbx_strand_id
1 'polypeptide(L)'
;MTRITFSRRSTLAGLGLTATLLASPFACAEPALLQPQSLIVDQSLPKAQRDAMELAARRYGSFWNTGEEALAKAALSEQFVDKTPPEGRVQGPTGPLLASKFFRTAVPDLSCEIEQMIIAGDRVVVHLHFRGHFTGPFKALKGQGQRVDFRATDIYQIDNGRIAANWHIEDNISLMQQLQAQPPAS
;
A
#
# COMPACT_ATOMS: atom_id res chain seq x y z
N MET A 1 89.44 -12.56 -3.62
CA MET A 1 89.58 -13.77 -2.76
C MET A 1 88.21 -14.11 -2.18
N THR A 2 87.85 -15.37 -2.33
CA THR A 2 86.54 -16.02 -2.17
C THR A 2 86.13 -16.27 -0.72
N ARG A 3 84.82 -16.16 -0.40
CA ARG A 3 83.98 -17.05 0.48
C ARG A 3 82.64 -16.32 0.80
N ILE A 4 81.43 -16.76 0.36
CA ILE A 4 80.62 -17.95 0.74
C ILE A 4 80.31 -17.90 2.25
N THR A 5 79.10 -17.88 2.83
CA THR A 5 77.66 -18.08 2.50
C THR A 5 76.85 -17.75 3.77
N PHE A 6 75.56 -17.42 3.71
CA PHE A 6 74.48 -18.28 4.25
C PHE A 6 73.08 -17.66 4.08
N SER A 7 72.19 -18.54 3.60
CA SER A 7 70.75 -18.39 3.41
C SER A 7 70.00 -18.32 4.74
N ARG A 8 69.01 -17.42 4.84
CA ARG A 8 67.84 -17.60 5.69
C ARG A 8 66.59 -17.18 4.94
N ARG A 9 65.80 -18.19 4.54
CA ARG A 9 64.39 -18.06 4.16
C ARG A 9 63.60 -17.56 5.37
N SER A 10 62.73 -16.58 5.17
CA SER A 10 61.65 -16.25 6.10
C SER A 10 60.40 -15.93 5.27
N THR A 11 59.58 -16.97 5.11
CA THR A 11 58.19 -16.88 4.65
C THR A 11 57.35 -16.26 5.76
N LEU A 12 56.77 -15.08 5.52
CA LEU A 12 55.60 -14.62 6.25
C LEU A 12 54.41 -14.64 5.27
N ALA A 13 53.51 -15.58 5.52
CA ALA A 13 52.21 -15.67 4.88
C ALA A 13 51.32 -14.53 5.39
N GLY A 14 50.94 -13.61 4.50
CA GLY A 14 49.91 -12.61 4.79
C GLY A 14 48.54 -13.26 4.65
N LEU A 15 47.80 -13.36 5.76
CA LEU A 15 46.37 -13.70 5.74
C LEU A 15 45.61 -12.60 4.99
N GLY A 16 45.03 -12.94 3.84
CA GLY A 16 44.04 -12.10 3.18
C GLY A 16 42.73 -12.13 3.95
N LEU A 17 42.28 -10.98 4.46
CA LEU A 17 40.92 -10.78 4.96
C LEU A 17 39.94 -10.89 3.78
N THR A 18 39.20 -11.99 3.70
CA THR A 18 38.02 -12.07 2.83
C THR A 18 36.87 -11.33 3.50
N ALA A 19 36.54 -10.15 2.98
CA ALA A 19 35.32 -9.44 3.34
C ALA A 19 34.11 -10.21 2.79
N THR A 20 33.41 -10.93 3.67
CA THR A 20 32.12 -11.53 3.36
C THR A 20 31.06 -10.44 3.27
N LEU A 21 30.62 -10.12 2.05
CA LEU A 21 29.39 -9.39 1.79
C LEU A 21 28.22 -10.19 2.38
N LEU A 22 27.74 -9.77 3.55
CA LEU A 22 26.46 -10.23 4.08
C LEU A 22 25.34 -9.62 3.23
N ALA A 23 24.97 -10.31 2.14
CA ALA A 23 23.70 -10.06 1.49
C ALA A 23 22.59 -10.36 2.51
N SER A 24 21.81 -9.33 2.86
CA SER A 24 20.71 -9.47 3.81
C SER A 24 19.64 -10.40 3.22
N PRO A 25 19.27 -11.52 3.87
CA PRO A 25 18.38 -12.53 3.29
C PRO A 25 16.88 -12.17 3.37
N PHE A 26 16.54 -10.90 3.65
CA PHE A 26 15.16 -10.48 3.91
C PHE A 26 14.67 -9.32 3.04
N ALA A 27 15.22 -9.15 1.84
CA ALA A 27 14.50 -8.42 0.81
C ALA A 27 13.48 -9.37 0.17
N CYS A 28 12.41 -9.73 0.91
CA CYS A 28 11.20 -10.19 0.22
C CYS A 28 10.81 -9.07 -0.72
N ALA A 29 10.82 -9.34 -2.03
CA ALA A 29 10.38 -8.37 -3.03
C ALA A 29 8.96 -7.93 -2.65
N GLU A 30 8.79 -6.66 -2.30
CA GLU A 30 7.48 -6.10 -2.03
C GLU A 30 6.65 -6.30 -3.31
N PRO A 31 5.44 -6.89 -3.24
CA PRO A 31 4.61 -7.07 -4.42
C PRO A 31 4.46 -5.73 -5.14
N ALA A 32 4.38 -5.76 -6.48
CA ALA A 32 4.36 -4.56 -7.29
C ALA A 32 3.19 -3.67 -6.84
N LEU A 33 3.51 -2.56 -6.18
CA LEU A 33 2.52 -1.62 -5.66
C LEU A 33 1.81 -0.93 -6.84
N LEU A 34 0.52 -0.66 -6.67
CA LEU A 34 -0.24 0.17 -7.60
C LEU A 34 0.51 1.45 -7.93
N GLN A 35 0.46 1.83 -9.20
CA GLN A 35 0.96 3.10 -9.70
C GLN A 35 -0.24 4.04 -9.93
N PRO A 36 -0.13 5.33 -9.59
CA PRO A 36 -1.12 6.30 -10.00
C PRO A 36 -1.08 6.46 -11.52
N GLN A 37 -2.26 6.50 -12.16
CA GLN A 37 -2.35 6.80 -13.60
C GLN A 37 -1.98 8.26 -13.87
N SER A 38 -2.35 9.16 -12.95
CA SER A 38 -1.96 10.56 -12.95
C SER A 38 -1.32 10.94 -11.61
N LEU A 39 -0.10 11.50 -11.66
CA LEU A 39 0.64 11.96 -10.48
C LEU A 39 0.95 13.45 -10.60
N ILE A 40 0.41 14.24 -9.68
CA ILE A 40 0.65 15.68 -9.57
C ILE A 40 1.36 15.93 -8.26
N VAL A 41 2.47 16.65 -8.30
CA VAL A 41 3.33 16.81 -7.13
C VAL A 41 3.84 18.24 -7.02
N ASP A 42 3.70 18.81 -5.83
CA ASP A 42 4.35 20.05 -5.44
C ASP A 42 5.87 19.85 -5.42
N GLN A 43 6.55 20.41 -6.42
CA GLN A 43 8.00 20.26 -6.60
C GLN A 43 8.83 21.06 -5.58
N SER A 44 8.20 21.93 -4.78
CA SER A 44 8.89 22.65 -3.71
C SER A 44 9.24 21.74 -2.52
N LEU A 45 8.56 20.60 -2.38
CA LEU A 45 8.82 19.63 -1.32
C LEU A 45 10.15 18.87 -1.56
N PRO A 46 10.93 18.60 -0.51
CA PRO A 46 12.11 17.73 -0.61
C PRO A 46 11.77 16.39 -1.25
N LYS A 47 12.61 15.92 -2.18
CA LYS A 47 12.37 14.65 -2.90
C LYS A 47 12.12 13.47 -1.95
N ALA A 48 12.92 13.34 -0.89
CA ALA A 48 12.74 12.27 0.09
C ALA A 48 11.37 12.30 0.78
N GLN A 49 10.84 13.50 1.06
CA GLN A 49 9.50 13.66 1.61
C GLN A 49 8.43 13.21 0.60
N ARG A 50 8.55 13.66 -0.65
CA ARG A 50 7.61 13.28 -1.73
C ARG A 50 7.59 11.78 -1.97
N ASP A 51 8.77 11.16 -2.05
CA ASP A 51 8.91 9.72 -2.25
C ASP A 51 8.28 8.92 -1.10
N ALA A 52 8.47 9.37 0.15
CA ALA A 52 7.86 8.73 1.32
C ALA A 52 6.33 8.87 1.33
N MET A 53 5.82 10.06 0.99
CA MET A 53 4.38 10.34 0.87
C MET A 53 3.74 9.48 -0.23
N GLU A 54 4.35 9.41 -1.40
CA GLU A 54 3.89 8.58 -2.52
C GLU A 54 3.89 7.09 -2.13
N LEU A 55 4.97 6.62 -1.50
CA LEU A 55 5.11 5.22 -1.08
C LEU A 55 4.01 4.82 -0.08
N ALA A 56 3.72 5.67 0.92
CA ALA A 56 2.65 5.42 1.88
C ALA A 56 1.29 5.31 1.19
N ALA A 57 0.98 6.24 0.28
CA ALA A 57 -0.28 6.25 -0.46
C ALA A 57 -0.41 5.04 -1.40
N ARG A 58 0.66 4.67 -2.11
CA ARG A 58 0.67 3.50 -3.01
C ARG A 58 0.54 2.19 -2.27
N ARG A 59 1.16 2.05 -1.10
CA ARG A 59 0.95 0.89 -0.22
C ARG A 59 -0.50 0.78 0.22
N TYR A 60 -1.10 1.88 0.65
CA TYR A 60 -2.48 1.86 1.12
C TYR A 60 -3.50 1.61 -0.01
N GLY A 61 -3.31 2.20 -1.18
CA GLY A 61 -4.11 1.86 -2.37
C GLY A 61 -3.92 0.39 -2.78
N SER A 62 -2.70 -0.15 -2.70
CA SER A 62 -2.44 -1.56 -2.99
C SER A 62 -3.11 -2.50 -1.97
N PHE A 63 -3.15 -2.12 -0.68
CA PHE A 63 -3.95 -2.82 0.32
C PHE A 63 -5.43 -2.88 -0.08
N TRP A 64 -5.99 -1.79 -0.58
CA TRP A 64 -7.37 -1.78 -1.07
C TRP A 64 -7.59 -2.66 -2.29
N ASN A 65 -6.56 -2.87 -3.13
CA ASN A 65 -6.61 -3.82 -4.23
C ASN A 65 -6.49 -5.29 -3.78
N THR A 66 -5.50 -5.62 -2.95
CA THR A 66 -5.14 -7.02 -2.65
C THR A 66 -5.77 -7.56 -1.37
N GLY A 67 -6.11 -6.70 -0.41
CA GLY A 67 -6.50 -7.08 0.95
C GLY A 67 -5.33 -7.50 1.84
N GLU A 68 -4.07 -7.40 1.39
CA GLU A 68 -2.90 -7.79 2.18
C GLU A 68 -2.66 -6.83 3.36
N GLU A 69 -2.90 -7.30 4.58
CA GLU A 69 -2.81 -6.45 5.78
C GLU A 69 -1.42 -5.83 6.00
N ALA A 70 -0.36 -6.50 5.51
CA ALA A 70 1.01 -6.01 5.63
C ALA A 70 1.19 -4.63 4.96
N LEU A 71 0.50 -4.40 3.84
CA LEU A 71 0.53 -3.13 3.11
C LEU A 71 -0.12 -2.00 3.92
N ALA A 72 -1.27 -2.27 4.54
CA ALA A 72 -1.91 -1.30 5.44
C ALA A 72 -1.04 -1.02 6.67
N LYS A 73 -0.46 -2.04 7.30
CA LYS A 73 0.43 -1.89 8.46
C LYS A 73 1.71 -1.12 8.12
N ALA A 74 2.20 -1.23 6.89
CA ALA A 74 3.35 -0.46 6.41
C ALA A 74 2.99 0.99 6.04
N ALA A 75 1.76 1.25 5.60
CA ALA A 75 1.30 2.57 5.17
C ALA A 75 0.77 3.45 6.32
N LEU A 76 0.01 2.86 7.23
CA LEU A 76 -0.66 3.58 8.31
C LEU A 76 0.27 3.78 9.51
N SER A 77 0.11 4.93 10.18
CA SER A 77 0.68 5.16 11.50
C SER A 77 0.00 4.25 12.53
N GLU A 78 0.72 3.84 13.57
CA GLU A 78 0.13 3.14 14.71
C GLU A 78 -0.92 4.01 15.42
N GLN A 79 -0.77 5.33 15.36
CA GLN A 79 -1.70 6.33 15.90
C GLN A 79 -2.65 6.87 14.82
N PHE A 80 -2.85 6.14 13.72
CA PHE A 80 -3.73 6.56 12.64
C PHE A 80 -5.14 6.91 13.14
N VAL A 81 -5.70 8.01 12.63
CA VAL A 81 -7.07 8.44 12.92
C VAL A 81 -7.87 8.60 11.61
N ASP A 82 -8.89 7.77 11.45
CA ASP A 82 -9.96 7.99 10.48
C ASP A 82 -10.81 9.17 10.95
N LYS A 83 -10.84 10.26 10.16
CA LYS A 83 -11.58 11.49 10.48
C LYS A 83 -13.02 11.46 9.97
N THR A 84 -13.37 10.47 9.16
CA THR A 84 -14.71 10.30 8.58
C THR A 84 -15.18 8.85 8.73
N PRO A 85 -15.05 8.22 9.91
CA PRO A 85 -15.40 6.83 10.06
C PRO A 85 -16.92 6.67 9.88
N PRO A 86 -17.38 5.74 9.04
CA PRO A 86 -18.78 5.34 9.02
C PRO A 86 -19.24 4.90 10.41
N GLU A 87 -20.53 5.07 10.68
CA GLU A 87 -21.13 4.72 11.95
C GLU A 87 -20.78 3.28 12.35
N GLY A 88 -20.29 3.11 13.58
CA GLY A 88 -19.88 1.81 14.14
C GLY A 88 -18.51 1.30 13.68
N ARG A 89 -17.79 1.99 12.80
CA ARG A 89 -16.42 1.59 12.42
C ARG A 89 -15.46 1.82 13.60
N VAL A 90 -14.66 0.80 13.91
CA VAL A 90 -13.59 0.87 14.92
C VAL A 90 -12.52 1.86 14.45
N GLN A 91 -12.06 2.72 15.35
CA GLN A 91 -10.99 3.68 15.07
C GLN A 91 -9.61 3.01 14.94
N GLY A 92 -8.67 3.69 14.29
CA GLY A 92 -7.30 3.22 14.10
C GLY A 92 -7.14 2.25 12.93
N PRO A 93 -5.93 1.68 12.74
CA PRO A 93 -5.64 0.79 11.61
C PRO A 93 -6.57 -0.43 11.51
N THR A 94 -7.15 -0.87 12.64
CA THR A 94 -8.10 -1.99 12.67
C THR A 94 -9.36 -1.72 11.84
N GLY A 95 -9.84 -0.47 11.79
CA GLY A 95 -11.05 -0.11 11.04
C GLY A 95 -10.97 -0.46 9.56
N PRO A 96 -10.00 0.10 8.81
CA PRO A 96 -9.79 -0.24 7.41
C PRO A 96 -9.54 -1.73 7.15
N LEU A 97 -8.78 -2.42 8.01
CA LEU A 97 -8.52 -3.86 7.88
C LEU A 97 -9.82 -4.68 7.90
N LEU A 98 -10.70 -4.39 8.86
CA LEU A 98 -11.99 -5.05 8.96
C LEU A 98 -12.93 -4.68 7.80
N ALA A 99 -12.93 -3.41 7.38
CA ALA A 99 -13.74 -2.94 6.25
C ALA A 99 -13.35 -3.63 4.94
N SER A 100 -12.04 -3.68 4.65
CA SER A 100 -11.47 -4.38 3.49
C SER A 100 -11.82 -5.87 3.49
N LYS A 101 -11.63 -6.54 4.63
CA LYS A 101 -11.98 -7.96 4.77
C LYS A 101 -13.46 -8.20 4.57
N PHE A 102 -14.32 -7.40 5.20
CA PHE A 102 -15.76 -7.52 5.08
C PHE A 102 -16.23 -7.29 3.64
N PHE A 103 -15.77 -6.23 2.98
CA PHE A 103 -16.22 -5.91 1.63
C PHE A 103 -15.77 -6.96 0.59
N ARG A 104 -14.59 -7.56 0.76
CA ARG A 104 -14.15 -8.72 -0.06
C ARG A 104 -14.97 -9.98 0.17
N THR A 105 -15.68 -10.12 1.29
CA THR A 105 -16.66 -11.21 1.41
C THR A 105 -17.85 -11.02 0.48
N ALA A 106 -18.24 -9.78 0.20
CA ALA A 106 -19.31 -9.44 -0.73
C ALA A 106 -18.84 -9.47 -2.19
N VAL A 107 -17.63 -8.94 -2.45
CA VAL A 107 -17.03 -8.79 -3.78
C VAL A 107 -15.66 -9.49 -3.78
N PRO A 108 -15.60 -10.83 -3.95
CA PRO A 108 -14.35 -11.59 -3.80
C PRO A 108 -13.29 -11.28 -4.86
N ASP A 109 -13.70 -10.79 -6.03
CA ASP A 109 -12.84 -10.38 -7.14
C ASP A 109 -12.59 -8.87 -7.19
N LEU A 110 -12.79 -8.17 -6.06
CA LEU A 110 -12.59 -6.74 -5.96
C LEU A 110 -11.18 -6.33 -6.41
N SER A 111 -11.12 -5.41 -7.37
CA SER A 111 -9.91 -4.71 -7.76
C SER A 111 -10.01 -3.22 -7.44
N CYS A 112 -8.86 -2.58 -7.30
CA CYS A 112 -8.72 -1.15 -7.08
C CYS A 112 -7.59 -0.58 -7.92
N GLU A 113 -7.81 0.59 -8.49
CA GLU A 113 -6.81 1.39 -9.21
C GLU A 113 -6.68 2.77 -8.58
N ILE A 114 -5.51 3.40 -8.70
CA ILE A 114 -5.29 4.80 -8.34
C ILE A 114 -5.39 5.62 -9.63
N GLU A 115 -6.54 6.25 -9.88
CA GLU A 115 -6.75 7.09 -11.07
C GLU A 115 -5.92 8.37 -10.99
N GLN A 116 -5.86 8.99 -9.81
CA GLN A 116 -5.10 10.21 -9.59
C GLN A 116 -4.49 10.26 -8.19
N MET A 117 -3.29 10.82 -8.10
CA MET A 117 -2.61 11.14 -6.85
C MET A 117 -2.08 12.57 -6.90
N ILE A 118 -2.36 13.35 -5.86
CA ILE A 118 -1.87 14.71 -5.69
C ILE A 118 -1.09 14.80 -4.39
N ILE A 119 0.16 15.24 -4.45
CA ILE A 119 1.04 15.41 -3.28
C ILE A 119 1.31 16.90 -3.08
N ALA A 120 0.90 17.46 -1.94
CA ALA A 120 1.11 18.87 -1.61
C ALA A 120 1.18 19.08 -0.08
N GLY A 121 2.15 19.87 0.38
CA GLY A 121 2.38 20.07 1.81
C GLY A 121 2.61 18.75 2.56
N ASP A 122 1.82 18.51 3.61
CA ASP A 122 1.75 17.25 4.38
C ASP A 122 0.53 16.39 3.97
N ARG A 123 -0.01 16.60 2.77
CA ARG A 123 -1.19 15.90 2.26
C ARG A 123 -0.90 15.08 1.02
N VAL A 124 -1.58 13.94 0.92
CA VAL A 124 -1.74 13.18 -0.34
C VAL A 124 -3.22 12.99 -0.59
N VAL A 125 -3.72 13.46 -1.73
CA VAL A 125 -5.07 13.14 -2.20
C VAL A 125 -4.95 11.95 -3.16
N VAL A 126 -5.80 10.94 -3.00
CA VAL A 126 -5.94 9.86 -3.97
C VAL A 126 -7.38 9.72 -4.44
N HIS A 127 -7.54 9.54 -5.75
CA HIS A 127 -8.81 9.15 -6.35
C HIS A 127 -8.71 7.69 -6.79
N LEU A 128 -9.59 6.86 -6.26
CA LEU A 128 -9.57 5.41 -6.39
C LEU A 128 -10.77 4.94 -7.19
N HIS A 129 -10.58 3.91 -8.02
CA HIS A 129 -11.67 3.24 -8.74
C HIS A 129 -11.69 1.76 -8.37
N PHE A 130 -12.81 1.33 -7.78
CA PHE A 130 -13.09 -0.04 -7.40
C PHE A 130 -14.00 -0.74 -8.40
N ARG A 131 -13.66 -1.99 -8.73
CA ARG A 131 -14.46 -2.83 -9.64
C ARG A 131 -14.55 -4.28 -9.15
N GLY A 132 -15.60 -4.99 -9.53
CA GLY A 132 -15.75 -6.42 -9.26
C GLY A 132 -17.17 -6.92 -9.49
N HIS A 133 -17.49 -8.08 -8.91
CA HIS A 133 -18.81 -8.70 -8.98
C HIS A 133 -19.33 -9.07 -7.60
N PHE A 134 -20.52 -8.56 -7.28
CA PHE A 134 -21.21 -8.88 -6.05
C PHE A 134 -21.75 -10.32 -6.10
N THR A 135 -21.05 -11.24 -5.45
CA THR A 135 -21.38 -12.69 -5.45
C THR A 135 -21.49 -13.28 -4.05
N GLY A 136 -21.04 -12.55 -3.03
CA GLY A 136 -21.12 -12.97 -1.63
C GLY A 136 -22.23 -12.27 -0.84
N PRO A 137 -22.23 -12.40 0.49
CA PRO A 137 -23.19 -11.74 1.36
C PRO A 137 -22.80 -10.27 1.63
N PHE A 138 -23.79 -9.38 1.72
CA PHE A 138 -23.60 -8.02 2.22
C PHE A 138 -24.85 -7.56 3.00
N LYS A 139 -24.74 -7.47 4.33
CA LYS A 139 -25.88 -7.21 5.22
C LYS A 139 -27.02 -8.21 4.94
N ALA A 140 -28.21 -7.73 4.58
CA ALA A 140 -29.37 -8.56 4.23
C ALA A 140 -29.39 -9.01 2.75
N LEU A 141 -28.44 -8.56 1.93
CA LEU A 141 -28.35 -8.87 0.51
C LEU A 141 -27.42 -10.06 0.26
N LYS A 142 -27.71 -10.81 -0.80
CA LYS A 142 -26.82 -11.84 -1.34
C LYS A 142 -26.58 -11.56 -2.83
N GLY A 143 -25.31 -11.48 -3.20
CA GLY A 143 -24.88 -11.19 -4.55
C GLY A 143 -25.24 -12.31 -5.54
N GLN A 144 -25.57 -11.90 -6.75
CA GLN A 144 -25.96 -12.76 -7.88
C GLN A 144 -25.12 -12.45 -9.13
N GLY A 145 -23.99 -11.75 -8.98
CA GLY A 145 -23.11 -11.35 -10.08
C GLY A 145 -23.32 -9.92 -10.58
N GLN A 146 -24.03 -9.06 -9.82
CA GLN A 146 -24.14 -7.65 -10.17
C GLN A 146 -22.75 -7.02 -10.28
N ARG A 147 -22.56 -6.18 -11.30
CA ARG A 147 -21.33 -5.41 -11.47
C ARG A 147 -21.22 -4.39 -10.34
N VAL A 148 -20.03 -4.33 -9.74
CA VAL A 148 -19.62 -3.27 -8.83
C VAL A 148 -18.64 -2.38 -9.57
N ASP A 149 -18.89 -1.07 -9.56
CA ASP A 149 -18.09 -0.04 -10.22
C ASP A 149 -18.32 1.29 -9.48
N PHE A 150 -17.41 1.68 -8.59
CA PHE A 150 -17.57 2.91 -7.82
C PHE A 150 -16.22 3.57 -7.55
N ARG A 151 -16.26 4.86 -7.22
CA ARG A 151 -15.08 5.66 -6.89
C ARG A 151 -15.04 6.06 -5.43
N ALA A 152 -13.83 6.28 -4.95
CA ALA A 152 -13.56 6.89 -3.66
C ALA A 152 -12.51 7.99 -3.81
N THR A 153 -12.58 8.99 -2.95
CA THR A 153 -11.52 10.00 -2.80
C THR A 153 -11.11 10.06 -1.35
N ASP A 154 -9.81 9.90 -1.13
CA ASP A 154 -9.20 10.00 0.17
C ASP A 154 -8.23 11.18 0.20
N ILE A 155 -8.19 11.86 1.34
CA ILE A 155 -7.21 12.88 1.68
C ILE A 155 -6.41 12.32 2.87
N TYR A 156 -5.15 11.98 2.64
CA TYR A 156 -4.23 11.51 3.66
C TYR A 156 -3.45 12.68 4.24
N GLN A 157 -3.38 12.76 5.57
CA GLN A 157 -2.34 13.51 6.27
C GLN A 157 -1.16 12.58 6.51
N ILE A 158 0.02 12.98 6.03
CA ILE A 158 1.26 12.21 6.18
C ILE A 158 2.10 12.80 7.30
N ASP A 159 2.54 11.95 8.22
CA ASP A 159 3.56 12.26 9.22
C ASP A 159 4.60 11.14 9.25
N ASN A 160 5.88 11.50 9.31
CA ASN A 160 6.99 10.55 9.33
C ASN A 160 6.89 9.43 8.26
N GLY A 161 6.45 9.79 7.05
CA GLY A 161 6.31 8.87 5.91
C GLY A 161 5.17 7.85 6.06
N ARG A 162 4.23 8.06 6.98
CA ARG A 162 3.05 7.21 7.17
C ARG A 162 1.77 8.05 7.20
N ILE A 163 0.64 7.43 6.88
CA ILE A 163 -0.67 8.07 6.95
C ILE A 163 -1.06 8.16 8.44
N ALA A 164 -1.04 9.38 8.98
CA ALA A 164 -1.42 9.67 10.36
C ALA A 164 -2.92 9.93 10.52
N ALA A 165 -3.57 10.43 9.47
CA ALA A 165 -5.01 10.56 9.44
C ALA A 165 -5.52 10.51 7.99
N ASN A 166 -6.80 10.19 7.81
CA ASN A 166 -7.47 10.39 6.54
C ASN A 166 -8.86 11.02 6.69
N TRP A 167 -9.30 11.66 5.62
CA TRP A 167 -10.71 11.95 5.34
C TRP A 167 -11.04 11.22 4.05
N HIS A 168 -12.21 10.59 3.96
CA HIS A 168 -12.58 9.81 2.80
C HIS A 168 -14.06 9.95 2.48
N ILE A 169 -14.37 9.85 1.18
CA ILE A 169 -15.73 9.74 0.66
C ILE A 169 -15.76 8.69 -0.44
N GLU A 170 -16.75 7.79 -0.39
CA GLU A 170 -17.03 6.85 -1.46
C GLU A 170 -18.37 7.18 -2.11
N ASP A 171 -18.52 6.83 -3.39
CA ASP A 171 -19.80 6.85 -4.08
C ASP A 171 -20.72 5.69 -3.62
N ASN A 172 -21.09 5.76 -2.34
CA ASN A 172 -21.93 4.78 -1.68
C ASN A 172 -23.35 4.74 -2.26
N ILE A 173 -23.83 5.83 -2.87
CA ILE A 173 -25.14 5.87 -3.51
C ILE A 173 -25.13 4.96 -4.75
N SER A 174 -24.18 5.15 -5.66
CA SER A 174 -24.05 4.29 -6.85
C SER A 174 -23.77 2.85 -6.45
N LEU A 175 -22.90 2.61 -5.47
CA LEU A 175 -22.62 1.26 -4.96
C LEU A 175 -23.91 0.57 -4.48
N MET A 176 -24.70 1.22 -3.61
CA MET A 176 -25.91 0.60 -3.08
C MET A 176 -26.99 0.35 -4.15
N GLN A 177 -27.07 1.20 -5.19
CA GLN A 177 -27.93 0.96 -6.35
C GLN A 177 -27.48 -0.28 -7.12
N GLN A 178 -26.17 -0.44 -7.35
CA GLN A 178 -25.59 -1.60 -8.04
C GLN A 178 -25.82 -2.91 -7.29
N LEU A 179 -25.64 -2.92 -5.96
CA LEU A 179 -25.87 -4.12 -5.14
C LEU A 179 -27.33 -4.59 -5.13
N GLN A 180 -28.29 -3.68 -5.39
CA GLN A 180 -29.73 -3.97 -5.45
C GLN A 180 -30.24 -4.21 -6.88
N ALA A 181 -29.38 -4.00 -7.89
CA ALA A 181 -29.76 -4.20 -9.28
C ALA A 181 -30.05 -5.69 -9.57
N GLN A 182 -30.83 -5.93 -10.63
CA GLN A 182 -30.95 -7.27 -11.20
C GLN A 182 -29.58 -7.72 -11.73
N PRO A 183 -29.26 -9.03 -11.66
CA PRO A 183 -28.03 -9.54 -12.25
C PRO A 183 -28.03 -9.32 -13.77
N PRO A 184 -26.85 -9.20 -14.41
CA PRO A 184 -26.77 -9.15 -15.86
C PRO A 184 -27.43 -10.40 -16.47
N ALA A 185 -28.16 -10.21 -17.57
CA ALA A 185 -28.71 -11.33 -18.33
C ALA A 185 -27.55 -12.20 -18.83
N SER A 186 -27.65 -13.50 -18.59
CA SER A 186 -26.69 -14.53 -19.02
C SER A 186 -26.66 -14.70 -20.53
#